data_AF-A0A1Q5CNP2-F1
#
_entry.id   AF-A0A1Q5CNP2-F1
#
_cell.length_a   1.000
_cell.length_b   1.000
_cell.length_c   1.000
_cell.angle_alpha   90.00
_cell.angle_beta   90.00
_cell.angle_gamma   90.00
#
_symmetry.space_group_name_H-M   'P 1'
#
loop_
_entity.id
_entity.type
_entity.pdbx_description
1 polymer ?
#
loop_
_entity_poly.entity_id
_entity_poly.type
_entity_poly.pdbx_seq_one_letter_code
_entity_poly.pdbx_strand_id
1 'polypeptide(L)'
;MTKVTTGATMSLDGYIADASHGGFEYLFQWYNNGDVETPTATPGMTMRTSAASAKHLRDLTERTGALVVGRRLFDMTHGWGGRHPMDVPVVVVTHTVPDGWERESDSFVFVTDGIEHAIDKAKAIAGSKEVGVNGGTIAAQVLEAGLLDEVHVDLVPVLLGDGIPFFAGLKITPVQLDGPTRVVEGNGVTHLAYGVRKAG
;
A
#
# COMPACT_ATOMS: atom_id res chain seq x y z
N MET A 1 -14.42 14.07 3.63
CA MET A 1 -14.52 12.83 2.82
C MET A 1 -13.26 12.03 3.05
N THR A 2 -13.38 10.74 3.31
CA THR A 2 -12.25 9.83 3.52
C THR A 2 -11.38 9.77 2.27
N LYS A 3 -10.10 10.13 2.39
CA LYS A 3 -9.16 10.04 1.27
C LYS A 3 -8.80 8.59 0.97
N VAL A 4 -8.61 8.28 -0.30
CA VAL A 4 -8.07 7.01 -0.78
C VAL A 4 -6.66 7.25 -1.31
N THR A 5 -5.70 6.54 -0.74
CA THR A 5 -4.27 6.69 -1.08
C THR A 5 -3.71 5.34 -1.49
N THR A 6 -2.77 5.30 -2.43
CA THR A 6 -1.99 4.09 -2.74
C THR A 6 -0.56 4.29 -2.28
N GLY A 7 0.08 3.22 -1.79
CA GLY A 7 1.44 3.28 -1.28
C GLY A 7 2.22 2.00 -1.56
N ALA A 8 3.44 2.12 -2.07
CA ALA A 8 4.37 1.00 -2.15
C ALA A 8 5.82 1.48 -2.14
N THR A 9 6.71 0.60 -1.67
CA THR A 9 8.13 0.70 -1.98
C THR A 9 8.37 0.29 -3.42
N MET A 10 9.12 1.13 -4.15
CA MET A 10 9.30 1.01 -5.58
C MET A 10 10.77 1.17 -5.95
N SER A 11 11.27 0.27 -6.78
CA SER A 11 12.55 0.41 -7.47
C SER A 11 12.57 1.66 -8.35
N LEU A 12 13.76 2.13 -8.67
CA LEU A 12 13.97 3.35 -9.45
C LEU A 12 13.39 3.25 -10.88
N ASP A 13 13.30 2.04 -11.42
CA ASP A 13 12.70 1.72 -12.71
C ASP A 13 11.21 1.34 -12.65
N GLY A 14 10.56 1.49 -11.48
CA GLY A 14 9.09 1.51 -11.40
C GLY A 14 8.41 0.22 -10.92
N TYR A 15 9.17 -0.75 -10.41
CA TYR A 15 8.66 -2.05 -9.98
C TYR A 15 8.56 -2.18 -8.45
N ILE A 16 7.49 -2.83 -7.98
CA ILE A 16 7.19 -3.09 -6.55
C ILE A 16 7.49 -4.53 -6.11
N ALA A 17 7.83 -5.39 -7.06
CA ALA A 17 8.35 -6.74 -6.88
C ALA A 17 9.04 -7.16 -8.18
N ASP A 18 9.97 -8.11 -8.13
CA ASP A 18 10.53 -8.69 -9.36
C ASP A 18 9.53 -9.62 -10.07
N ALA A 19 9.90 -10.16 -11.24
CA ALA A 19 9.04 -11.03 -12.04
C ALA A 19 8.67 -12.37 -11.36
N SER A 20 9.47 -12.82 -10.39
CA SER A 20 9.20 -13.98 -9.55
C SER A 20 8.38 -13.65 -8.29
N HIS A 21 7.97 -12.38 -8.13
CA HIS A 21 7.36 -11.83 -6.92
C HIS A 21 8.31 -11.82 -5.71
N GLY A 22 9.59 -11.58 -5.97
CA GLY A 22 10.66 -11.36 -5.00
C GLY A 22 11.24 -9.94 -5.08
N GLY A 23 12.56 -9.82 -4.89
CA GLY A 23 13.30 -8.56 -4.85
C GLY A 23 13.15 -7.79 -3.53
N PHE A 24 12.49 -8.42 -2.56
CA PHE A 24 12.18 -7.85 -1.24
C PHE A 24 13.43 -7.57 -0.41
N GLU A 25 14.49 -8.37 -0.60
CA GLU A 25 15.79 -8.16 0.01
C GLU A 25 16.50 -6.90 -0.47
N TYR A 26 16.05 -6.30 -1.59
CA TYR A 26 16.53 -5.02 -2.09
C TYR A 26 15.54 -3.89 -1.82
N LEU A 27 14.26 -4.11 -2.16
CA LEU A 27 13.21 -3.11 -2.00
C LEU A 27 13.07 -2.68 -0.54
N PHE A 28 13.12 -3.62 0.41
CA PHE A 28 12.77 -3.35 1.80
C PHE A 28 13.97 -3.17 2.75
N GLN A 29 15.20 -3.01 2.22
CA GLN A 29 16.40 -2.78 3.03
C GLN A 29 16.27 -1.55 3.94
N TRP A 30 15.55 -0.53 3.48
CA TRP A 30 15.37 0.71 4.22
C TRP A 30 14.60 0.55 5.54
N TYR A 31 13.87 -0.55 5.73
CA TYR A 31 13.24 -0.86 7.01
C TYR A 31 14.24 -1.20 8.13
N ASN A 32 15.50 -1.50 7.79
CA ASN A 32 16.52 -1.95 8.76
C ASN A 32 17.88 -1.25 8.59
N ASN A 33 17.91 -0.05 8.01
CA ASN A 33 19.15 0.68 7.71
C ASN A 33 19.34 1.98 8.52
N GLY A 34 18.64 2.11 9.65
CA GLY A 34 18.82 3.24 10.56
C GLY A 34 18.79 2.84 12.03
N ASP A 35 18.86 3.86 12.88
CA ASP A 35 19.06 3.66 14.32
C ASP A 35 17.78 3.81 15.14
N VAL A 36 16.68 4.27 14.52
CA VAL A 36 15.40 4.52 15.21
C VAL A 36 14.50 3.30 15.13
N GLU A 37 14.20 2.72 16.28
CA GLU A 37 13.21 1.65 16.41
C GLU A 37 11.82 2.16 16.02
N THR A 38 11.18 1.44 15.11
CA THR A 38 9.84 1.72 14.60
C THR A 38 9.02 0.45 14.79
N PRO A 39 8.30 0.31 15.92
CA PRO A 39 7.55 -0.90 16.22
C PRO A 39 6.36 -1.06 15.27
N THR A 40 5.94 -2.32 15.06
CA THR A 40 4.69 -2.66 14.39
C THR A 40 3.71 -3.29 15.38
N ALA A 41 2.48 -3.52 14.93
CA ALA A 41 1.49 -4.26 15.68
C ALA A 41 1.82 -5.76 15.84
N THR A 42 2.72 -6.28 15.01
CA THR A 42 3.12 -7.68 15.02
C THR A 42 4.24 -7.88 16.04
N PRO A 43 4.04 -8.69 17.10
CA PRO A 43 5.07 -8.93 18.11
C PRO A 43 6.35 -9.49 17.50
N GLY A 44 7.50 -8.94 17.90
CA GLY A 44 8.81 -9.35 17.37
C GLY A 44 9.17 -8.80 16.00
N MET A 45 8.27 -8.05 15.34
CA MET A 45 8.53 -7.33 14.09
C MET A 45 8.73 -5.84 14.38
N THR A 46 9.95 -5.48 14.79
CA THR A 46 10.37 -4.08 14.95
C THR A 46 11.32 -3.70 13.82
N MET A 47 11.01 -2.62 13.12
CA MET A 47 11.88 -2.05 12.08
C MET A 47 12.91 -1.11 12.73
N ARG A 48 14.06 -0.91 12.07
CA ARG A 48 15.05 0.09 12.45
C ARG A 48 15.34 1.03 11.27
N THR A 49 14.76 2.22 11.30
CA THR A 49 14.79 3.15 10.16
C THR A 49 15.50 4.46 10.52
N SER A 50 15.74 5.32 9.53
CA SER A 50 16.22 6.68 9.81
C SER A 50 15.17 7.47 10.61
N ALA A 51 15.56 8.53 11.31
CA ALA A 51 14.61 9.35 12.06
C ALA A 51 13.48 9.93 11.17
N ALA A 52 13.81 10.28 9.93
CA ALA A 52 12.85 10.81 8.96
C ALA A 52 11.85 9.74 8.51
N SER A 53 12.33 8.54 8.17
CA SER A 53 11.49 7.40 7.80
C SER A 53 10.63 6.91 8.97
N ALA A 54 11.17 6.89 10.19
CA ALA A 54 10.43 6.53 11.39
C ALA A 54 9.27 7.49 11.65
N LYS A 55 9.50 8.80 11.47
CA LYS A 55 8.42 9.80 11.55
C LYS A 55 7.39 9.58 10.44
N HIS A 56 7.85 9.36 9.20
CA HIS A 56 6.96 9.09 8.07
C HIS A 56 6.04 7.90 8.32
N LEU A 57 6.58 6.77 8.79
CA LEU A 57 5.84 5.55 9.09
C LEU A 57 4.84 5.71 10.23
N ARG A 58 5.19 6.47 11.29
CA ARG A 58 4.26 6.81 12.37
C ARG A 58 3.10 7.65 11.86
N ASP A 59 3.39 8.73 11.13
CA ASP A 59 2.36 9.59 10.54
C ASP A 59 1.43 8.77 9.62
N LEU A 60 1.98 7.86 8.81
CA LEU A 60 1.23 6.97 7.92
C LEU A 60 0.31 6.02 8.70
N THR A 61 0.82 5.42 9.77
CA THR A 61 0.05 4.48 10.60
C THR A 61 -1.09 5.21 11.32
N GLU A 62 -0.82 6.39 11.88
CA GLU A 62 -1.83 7.17 12.61
C GLU A 62 -3.01 7.59 11.73
N ARG A 63 -2.74 8.01 10.49
CA ARG A 63 -3.77 8.50 9.55
C ARG A 63 -4.52 7.40 8.80
N THR A 64 -3.99 6.17 8.76
CA THR A 64 -4.64 5.06 8.04
C THR A 64 -5.69 4.39 8.94
N GLY A 65 -6.88 4.17 8.41
CA GLY A 65 -7.99 3.52 9.11
C GLY A 65 -8.36 2.15 8.56
N ALA A 66 -8.09 1.89 7.29
CA ALA A 66 -8.31 0.60 6.65
C ALA A 66 -7.37 0.42 5.46
N LEU A 67 -7.13 -0.83 5.08
CA LEU A 67 -6.36 -1.18 3.89
C LEU A 67 -7.21 -1.90 2.85
N VAL A 68 -6.86 -1.75 1.58
CA VAL A 68 -7.46 -2.50 0.45
C VAL A 68 -6.34 -3.20 -0.29
N VAL A 69 -6.40 -4.53 -0.32
CA VAL A 69 -5.39 -5.39 -0.95
C VAL A 69 -6.03 -6.40 -1.90
N GLY A 70 -5.24 -6.88 -2.86
CA GLY A 70 -5.66 -7.97 -3.72
C GLY A 70 -5.41 -9.33 -3.08
N ARG A 71 -6.16 -10.34 -3.52
CA ARG A 71 -6.06 -11.71 -3.00
C ARG A 71 -4.63 -12.27 -2.99
N ARG A 72 -3.85 -11.99 -4.03
CA ARG A 72 -2.47 -12.49 -4.15
C ARG A 72 -1.56 -12.02 -3.01
N LEU A 73 -1.64 -10.75 -2.62
CA LEU A 73 -0.84 -10.24 -1.51
C LEU A 73 -1.25 -10.90 -0.20
N PHE A 74 -2.57 -11.03 0.03
CA PHE A 74 -3.10 -11.72 1.20
C PHE A 74 -2.57 -13.16 1.32
N ASP A 75 -2.46 -13.89 0.20
CA ASP A 75 -1.92 -15.26 0.20
C ASP A 75 -0.43 -15.30 0.50
N MET A 76 0.35 -14.43 -0.16
CA MET A 76 1.80 -14.37 0.04
C MET A 76 2.17 -14.07 1.50
N THR A 77 1.37 -13.27 2.19
CA THR A 77 1.58 -12.90 3.60
C THR A 77 0.91 -13.87 4.56
N HIS A 78 0.24 -14.92 4.07
CA HIS A 78 -0.57 -15.85 4.88
C HIS A 78 -1.56 -15.09 5.79
N GLY A 79 -2.19 -14.04 5.26
CA GLY A 79 -3.08 -13.15 6.03
C GLY A 79 -2.41 -12.51 7.25
N TRP A 80 -1.10 -12.33 7.22
CA TRP A 80 -0.28 -11.81 8.34
C TRP A 80 -0.54 -12.53 9.68
N GLY A 81 -0.93 -13.81 9.64
CA GLY A 81 -1.29 -14.56 10.85
C GLY A 81 -2.54 -14.04 11.57
N GLY A 82 -3.43 -13.34 10.86
CA GLY A 82 -4.69 -12.83 11.40
C GLY A 82 -4.69 -11.34 11.72
N ARG A 83 -3.55 -10.64 11.65
CA ARG A 83 -3.46 -9.21 12.00
C ARG A 83 -2.40 -8.48 11.19
N HIS A 84 -2.79 -7.42 10.48
CA HIS A 84 -1.86 -6.63 9.68
C HIS A 84 -0.85 -5.86 10.58
N PRO A 85 0.43 -5.69 10.18
CA PRO A 85 1.44 -4.97 10.97
C PRO A 85 1.10 -3.52 11.32
N MET A 86 0.19 -2.88 10.57
CA MET A 86 -0.30 -1.52 10.86
C MET A 86 -1.48 -1.46 11.86
N ASP A 87 -1.98 -2.61 12.33
CA ASP A 87 -3.14 -2.71 13.22
C ASP A 87 -4.44 -2.08 12.69
N VAL A 88 -4.71 -2.25 11.40
CA VAL A 88 -5.95 -1.76 10.77
C VAL A 88 -6.63 -2.89 10.02
N PRO A 89 -7.97 -2.89 9.93
CA PRO A 89 -8.69 -3.90 9.16
C PRO A 89 -8.31 -3.84 7.68
N VAL A 90 -8.32 -5.01 7.04
CA VAL A 90 -7.94 -5.18 5.64
C VAL A 90 -9.12 -5.68 4.83
N VAL A 91 -9.53 -4.91 3.83
CA VAL A 91 -10.48 -5.31 2.81
C VAL A 91 -9.72 -6.03 1.69
N VAL A 92 -10.04 -7.31 1.47
CA VAL A 92 -9.40 -8.16 0.47
C VAL A 92 -10.31 -8.28 -0.74
N VAL A 93 -9.86 -7.76 -1.88
CA VAL A 93 -10.55 -7.89 -3.17
C VAL A 93 -10.25 -9.28 -3.74
N THR A 94 -11.29 -10.08 -3.93
CA THR A 94 -11.18 -11.46 -4.40
C THR A 94 -12.41 -11.88 -5.20
N HIS A 95 -12.37 -13.00 -5.90
CA HIS A 95 -13.56 -13.57 -6.55
C HIS A 95 -14.32 -14.53 -5.63
N THR A 96 -13.66 -15.11 -4.64
CA THR A 96 -14.22 -16.08 -3.70
C THR A 96 -13.57 -15.94 -2.34
N VAL A 97 -14.34 -16.10 -1.26
CA VAL A 97 -13.80 -16.12 0.10
C VAL A 97 -12.87 -17.34 0.25
N PRO A 98 -11.64 -17.20 0.78
CA PRO A 98 -10.77 -18.34 1.05
C PRO A 98 -11.39 -19.38 1.98
N ASP A 99 -11.05 -20.64 1.76
CA ASP A 99 -11.36 -21.71 2.71
C ASP A 99 -10.74 -21.43 4.08
N GLY A 100 -11.50 -21.69 5.14
CA GLY A 100 -11.06 -21.46 6.52
C GLY A 100 -11.13 -20.01 6.98
N TRP A 101 -11.60 -19.09 6.15
CA TRP A 101 -11.80 -17.68 6.50
C TRP A 101 -13.28 -17.31 6.50
N GLU A 102 -13.69 -16.54 7.51
CA GLU A 102 -15.01 -15.91 7.53
C GLU A 102 -15.06 -14.74 6.55
N ARG A 103 -16.23 -14.45 5.96
CA ARG A 103 -16.38 -13.36 5.00
C ARG A 103 -16.05 -11.99 5.62
N GLU A 104 -16.48 -11.76 6.86
CA GLU A 104 -16.18 -10.53 7.60
C GLU A 104 -15.79 -10.89 9.02
N SER A 105 -14.69 -10.30 9.49
CA SER A 105 -14.22 -10.30 10.87
C SER A 105 -13.66 -8.91 11.20
N ASP A 106 -13.24 -8.70 12.44
CA ASP A 106 -12.63 -7.43 12.86
C ASP A 106 -11.34 -7.08 12.09
N SER A 107 -10.62 -8.09 11.58
CA SER A 107 -9.33 -7.91 10.90
C SER A 107 -9.43 -7.97 9.38
N PHE A 108 -10.36 -8.75 8.84
CA PHE A 108 -10.48 -8.96 7.39
C PHE A 108 -11.91 -8.92 6.90
N VAL A 109 -12.09 -8.30 5.74
CA VAL A 109 -13.36 -8.30 5.00
C VAL A 109 -13.09 -8.71 3.56
N PHE A 110 -13.69 -9.81 3.11
CA PHE A 110 -13.54 -10.30 1.75
C PHE A 110 -14.65 -9.77 0.86
N VAL A 111 -14.29 -8.96 -0.14
CA VAL A 111 -15.23 -8.36 -1.09
C VAL A 111 -15.12 -9.06 -2.44
N THR A 112 -16.27 -9.56 -2.91
CA THR A 112 -16.41 -10.35 -4.15
C THR A 112 -16.97 -9.56 -5.34
N ASP A 113 -17.42 -8.33 -5.10
CA ASP A 113 -18.32 -7.62 -6.02
C ASP A 113 -17.62 -6.43 -6.71
N GLY A 114 -16.29 -6.44 -6.73
CA GLY A 114 -15.46 -5.46 -7.46
C GLY A 114 -14.84 -4.36 -6.60
N ILE A 115 -14.05 -3.51 -7.26
CA ILE A 115 -13.17 -2.54 -6.59
C ILE A 115 -13.93 -1.36 -5.95
N GLU A 116 -15.01 -0.89 -6.58
CA GLU A 116 -15.80 0.24 -6.05
C GLU A 116 -16.43 -0.12 -4.70
N HIS A 117 -17.07 -1.29 -4.62
CA HIS A 117 -17.65 -1.78 -3.37
C HIS A 117 -16.58 -2.02 -2.31
N ALA A 118 -15.39 -2.50 -2.70
CA ALA A 118 -14.27 -2.66 -1.75
C ALA A 118 -13.81 -1.32 -1.16
N ILE A 119 -13.72 -0.27 -1.99
CA ILE A 119 -13.38 1.08 -1.52
C ILE A 119 -14.48 1.65 -0.61
N ASP A 120 -15.76 1.47 -0.95
CA ASP A 120 -16.86 1.95 -0.11
C ASP A 120 -16.87 1.25 1.26
N LYS A 121 -16.68 -0.07 1.29
CA LYS A 121 -16.54 -0.83 2.53
C LYS A 121 -15.33 -0.34 3.34
N ALA A 122 -14.18 -0.14 2.69
CA ALA A 122 -12.97 0.36 3.36
C ALA A 122 -13.16 1.77 3.94
N LYS A 123 -13.86 2.66 3.23
CA LYS A 123 -14.19 4.01 3.73
C LYS A 123 -15.10 3.95 4.96
N ALA A 124 -16.10 3.07 4.95
CA ALA A 124 -16.98 2.86 6.09
C ALA A 124 -16.21 2.36 7.33
N ILE A 125 -15.25 1.45 7.13
CA ILE A 125 -14.37 0.93 8.20
C ILE A 125 -13.41 2.02 8.71
N ALA A 126 -12.78 2.76 7.80
CA ALA A 126 -11.80 3.79 8.14
C ALA A 126 -12.40 5.00 8.87
N GLY A 127 -13.70 5.25 8.69
CA GLY A 127 -14.37 6.40 9.29
C GLY A 127 -13.77 7.71 8.79
N SER A 128 -13.26 8.54 9.70
CA SER A 128 -12.61 9.81 9.35
C SER A 128 -11.15 9.69 8.90
N LYS A 129 -10.55 8.51 9.08
CA LYS A 129 -9.17 8.21 8.66
C LYS A 129 -9.11 7.84 7.18
N GLU A 130 -7.92 7.74 6.63
CA GLU A 130 -7.67 7.43 5.22
C GLU A 130 -7.76 5.92 4.92
N VAL A 131 -8.02 5.59 3.66
CA VAL A 131 -7.91 4.22 3.12
C VAL A 131 -6.60 4.09 2.37
N GLY A 132 -5.78 3.11 2.76
CA GLY A 132 -4.54 2.74 2.07
C GLY A 132 -4.78 1.61 1.07
N VAL A 133 -4.26 1.73 -0.14
CA VAL A 133 -4.44 0.79 -1.25
C VAL A 133 -3.09 0.20 -1.64
N ASN A 134 -3.03 -1.11 -1.83
CA ASN A 134 -1.85 -1.76 -2.42
C ASN A 134 -1.60 -1.27 -3.86
N GLY A 135 -0.33 -1.10 -4.21
CA GLY A 135 0.14 -1.04 -5.59
C GLY A 135 -0.28 -2.24 -6.49
N GLY A 136 0.28 -2.26 -7.69
CA GLY A 136 0.01 -3.26 -8.71
C GLY A 136 -1.38 -3.08 -9.34
N THR A 137 -2.09 -4.19 -9.52
CA THR A 137 -3.38 -4.20 -10.22
C THR A 137 -4.48 -3.49 -9.45
N ILE A 138 -4.43 -3.50 -8.11
CA ILE A 138 -5.45 -2.83 -7.28
C ILE A 138 -5.32 -1.31 -7.42
N ALA A 139 -4.11 -0.76 -7.30
CA ALA A 139 -3.87 0.66 -7.53
C ALA A 139 -4.32 1.12 -8.93
N ALA A 140 -4.04 0.33 -9.97
CA ALA A 140 -4.51 0.62 -11.33
C ALA A 140 -6.05 0.65 -11.42
N GLN A 141 -6.74 -0.34 -10.83
CA GLN A 141 -8.20 -0.39 -10.81
C GLN A 141 -8.84 0.78 -10.05
N VAL A 142 -8.30 1.16 -8.89
CA VAL A 142 -8.81 2.29 -8.09
C VAL A 142 -8.58 3.62 -8.81
N LEU A 143 -7.43 3.77 -9.48
CA LEU A 143 -7.14 4.93 -10.32
C LEU A 143 -8.08 5.01 -11.53
N GLU A 144 -8.30 3.89 -12.23
CA GLU A 144 -9.24 3.77 -13.37
C GLU A 144 -10.69 4.10 -12.99
N ALA A 145 -11.11 3.74 -11.78
CA ALA A 145 -12.43 4.08 -11.25
C ALA A 145 -12.55 5.56 -10.80
N GLY A 146 -11.48 6.35 -10.90
CA GLY A 146 -11.47 7.75 -10.44
C GLY A 146 -11.59 7.90 -8.92
N LEU A 147 -11.29 6.83 -8.17
CA LEU A 147 -11.46 6.76 -6.72
C LEU A 147 -10.18 7.11 -5.96
N LEU A 148 -9.02 7.15 -6.63
CA LEU A 148 -7.72 7.43 -6.01
C LEU A 148 -7.49 8.94 -5.84
N ASP A 149 -7.09 9.38 -4.65
CA ASP A 149 -6.80 10.78 -4.36
C ASP A 149 -5.29 11.08 -4.33
N GLU A 150 -4.46 10.18 -3.82
CA GLU A 150 -3.00 10.39 -3.74
C GLU A 150 -2.19 9.11 -4.04
N VAL A 151 -1.00 9.30 -4.61
CA VAL A 151 0.00 8.26 -4.89
C VAL A 151 1.21 8.51 -3.99
N HIS A 152 1.52 7.56 -3.11
CA HIS A 152 2.66 7.56 -2.21
C HIS A 152 3.70 6.55 -2.71
N VAL A 153 4.96 6.96 -2.81
CA VAL A 153 6.05 6.14 -3.36
C VAL A 153 7.23 6.20 -2.40
N ASP A 154 7.62 5.05 -1.86
CA ASP A 154 8.91 4.91 -1.18
C ASP A 154 9.95 4.50 -2.23
N LEU A 155 10.56 5.49 -2.88
CA LEU A 155 11.47 5.28 -4.01
C LEU A 155 12.85 4.84 -3.50
N VAL A 156 13.29 3.65 -3.89
CA VAL A 156 14.58 3.08 -3.49
C VAL A 156 15.58 3.03 -4.65
N PRO A 157 16.89 3.20 -4.41
CA PRO A 157 17.90 3.31 -5.46
C PRO A 157 18.36 1.94 -5.97
N VAL A 158 17.42 1.09 -6.38
CA VAL A 158 17.68 -0.20 -7.04
C VAL A 158 16.96 -0.26 -8.38
N LEU A 159 17.56 -0.92 -9.36
CA LEU A 159 16.93 -1.25 -10.64
C LEU A 159 16.64 -2.76 -10.65
N LEU A 160 15.37 -3.15 -10.82
CA LEU A 160 14.99 -4.57 -10.91
C LEU A 160 15.04 -5.09 -12.36
N GLY A 161 14.96 -4.21 -13.35
CA GLY A 161 14.99 -4.51 -14.78
C GLY A 161 13.68 -5.06 -15.34
N ASP A 162 12.95 -5.86 -14.55
CA ASP A 162 11.64 -6.41 -14.86
C ASP A 162 10.89 -6.77 -13.57
N GLY A 163 9.56 -6.84 -13.65
CA GLY A 163 8.74 -7.26 -12.53
C GLY A 163 7.33 -6.72 -12.54
N ILE A 164 6.78 -6.51 -11.34
CA ILE A 164 5.42 -6.01 -11.15
C ILE A 164 5.47 -4.48 -11.06
N PRO A 165 4.92 -3.74 -12.05
CA PRO A 165 4.90 -2.29 -11.99
C PRO A 165 4.01 -1.78 -10.86
N PHE A 166 4.28 -0.57 -10.37
CA PHE A 166 3.40 0.09 -9.39
C PHE A 166 1.95 0.18 -9.86
N PHE A 167 1.72 0.48 -11.13
CA PHE A 167 0.39 0.49 -11.76
C PHE A 167 0.31 -0.60 -12.84
N ALA A 168 0.14 -1.85 -12.41
CA ALA A 168 0.12 -2.98 -13.32
C ALA A 168 -1.18 -3.00 -14.15
N GLY A 169 -1.04 -2.94 -15.49
CA GLY A 169 -2.16 -3.06 -16.43
C GLY A 169 -3.03 -1.82 -16.58
N LEU A 170 -2.52 -0.63 -16.24
CA LEU A 170 -3.23 0.65 -16.38
C LEU A 170 -3.62 0.94 -17.84
N LYS A 171 -4.90 1.27 -18.05
CA LYS A 171 -5.49 1.49 -19.39
C LYS A 171 -5.87 2.95 -19.66
N ILE A 172 -6.00 3.77 -18.61
CA ILE A 172 -6.27 5.20 -18.75
C ILE A 172 -4.93 5.94 -18.84
N THR A 173 -4.49 6.32 -20.03
CA THR A 173 -3.20 7.02 -20.20
C THR A 173 -3.29 8.16 -21.21
N PRO A 174 -2.57 9.28 -21.01
CA PRO A 174 -1.72 9.57 -19.83
C PRO A 174 -2.55 10.00 -18.60
N VAL A 175 -2.09 9.62 -17.39
CA VAL A 175 -2.59 10.18 -16.12
C VAL A 175 -1.64 11.27 -15.67
N GLN A 176 -2.18 12.43 -15.31
CA GLN A 176 -1.41 13.53 -14.74
C GLN A 176 -1.58 13.56 -13.22
N LEU A 177 -0.48 13.76 -12.51
CA LEU A 177 -0.46 13.94 -11.06
C LEU A 177 0.01 15.36 -10.74
N ASP A 178 -0.48 15.90 -9.63
CA ASP A 178 -0.04 17.16 -9.05
C ASP A 178 1.02 16.91 -7.97
N GLY A 179 1.90 17.89 -7.73
CA GLY A 179 2.88 17.85 -6.65
C GLY A 179 4.34 17.77 -7.12
N PRO A 180 5.26 17.24 -6.28
CA PRO A 180 4.99 16.46 -5.06
C PRO A 180 4.35 17.28 -3.92
N THR A 181 3.41 16.67 -3.20
CA THR A 181 2.80 17.23 -1.98
C THR A 181 3.59 16.89 -0.72
N ARG A 182 4.42 15.85 -0.78
CA ARG A 182 5.35 15.45 0.27
C ARG A 182 6.65 14.93 -0.33
N VAL A 183 7.77 15.31 0.27
CA VAL A 183 9.11 14.75 0.03
C VAL A 183 9.77 14.56 1.38
N VAL A 184 10.17 13.33 1.69
CA VAL A 184 10.94 13.00 2.91
C VAL A 184 12.12 12.15 2.50
N GLU A 185 13.32 12.64 2.77
CA GLU A 185 14.57 11.92 2.52
C GLU A 185 14.88 10.99 3.70
N GLY A 186 14.89 9.70 3.43
CA GLY A 186 15.32 8.65 4.36
C GLY A 186 16.69 8.12 3.98
N ASN A 187 17.23 7.19 4.79
CA ASN A 187 18.45 6.49 4.41
C ASN A 187 18.08 5.47 3.33
N GLY A 188 18.68 5.56 2.13
CA GLY A 188 18.43 4.61 1.05
C GLY A 188 16.99 4.57 0.51
N VAL A 189 16.17 5.60 0.80
CA VAL A 189 14.79 5.73 0.34
C VAL A 189 14.37 7.20 0.29
N THR A 190 13.54 7.57 -0.68
CA THR A 190 12.87 8.88 -0.71
C THR A 190 11.36 8.66 -0.71
N HIS A 191 10.67 9.13 0.34
CA HIS A 191 9.22 9.03 0.46
C HIS A 191 8.57 10.22 -0.25
N LEU A 192 7.82 9.93 -1.30
CA LEU A 192 7.17 10.91 -2.17
C LEU A 192 5.65 10.75 -2.06
N ALA A 193 4.93 11.87 -2.15
CA ALA A 193 3.47 11.83 -2.34
C ALA A 193 3.06 12.80 -3.45
N TYR A 194 2.08 12.39 -4.25
CA TYR A 194 1.53 13.13 -5.37
C TYR A 194 0.01 13.11 -5.31
N GLY A 195 -0.65 14.22 -5.66
CA GLY A 195 -2.10 14.27 -5.79
C GLY A 195 -2.55 13.74 -7.15
N VAL A 196 -3.63 12.97 -7.20
CA VAL A 196 -4.24 12.57 -8.47
C VAL A 196 -5.06 13.73 -9.02
N ARG A 197 -4.75 14.18 -10.23
CA ARG A 197 -5.53 15.24 -10.89
C ARG A 197 -6.87 14.65 -11.34
N LYS A 198 -7.95 15.10 -10.72
CA LYS A 198 -9.31 14.75 -11.16
C LYS A 198 -9.62 15.47 -12.47
N ALA A 199 -10.21 14.76 -13.43
CA ALA A 199 -10.73 15.41 -14.63
C ALA A 199 -11.79 16.44 -14.20
N GLY A 200 -11.57 17.70 -14.57
CA GLY A 200 -12.50 18.79 -14.34
C GLY A 200 -13.72 18.73 -15.25
#